data_AF-A0A7M2Z1I2-F1
#
_entry.id   AF-A0A7M2Z1I2-F1
#
_cell.length_a   1.000
_cell.length_b   1.000
_cell.length_c   1.000
_cell.angle_alpha   90.00
_cell.angle_beta   90.00
_cell.angle_gamma   90.00
#
_symmetry.space_group_name_H-M   'P 1'
#
loop_
_entity.id
_entity.type
_entity.pdbx_description
1 polymer ?
#
loop_
_entity_poly.entity_id
_entity_poly.type
_entity_poly.pdbx_seq_one_letter_code
_entity_poly.pdbx_strand_id
1 'polypeptide(L)'
;MPKQVSITQARKEMGPLFSEVVVEHRPALIERHHRAGVFIGEDDASELLSPYAFHTEVFFEPAAVSFWVPELALYGRGSTYEEAGEDLVEEVRDYIEEYWSEIDRYRKAPNRASHFPYLMRAHLADRRGELLDVLLTEPSDAAAATREDALASA
;
A
#
# COMPACT_ATOMS: atom_id res chain seq x y z
N MET A 1 7.17 1.36 -23.62
CA MET A 1 7.99 2.27 -22.78
C MET A 1 7.08 3.44 -22.37
N PRO A 2 7.16 3.93 -21.12
CA PRO A 2 6.39 5.09 -20.67
C PRO A 2 6.63 6.32 -21.55
N LYS A 3 5.60 7.14 -21.78
CA LYS A 3 5.72 8.40 -22.52
C LYS A 3 6.61 9.36 -21.73
N GLN A 4 7.61 9.97 -22.38
CA GLN A 4 8.47 10.97 -21.72
C GLN A 4 7.96 12.37 -22.01
N VAL A 5 7.72 13.17 -20.97
CA VAL A 5 7.25 14.56 -21.09
C VAL A 5 8.04 15.47 -20.16
N SER A 6 8.36 16.69 -20.60
CA SER A 6 8.90 17.69 -19.68
C SER A 6 7.83 18.16 -18.70
N ILE A 7 8.23 18.62 -17.51
CA ILE A 7 7.32 19.24 -16.53
C ILE A 7 6.54 20.44 -17.11
N THR A 8 7.12 21.16 -18.07
CA THR A 8 6.47 22.29 -18.75
C THR A 8 5.37 21.81 -19.67
N GLN A 9 5.60 20.70 -20.39
CA GLN A 9 4.60 20.10 -21.26
C GLN A 9 3.48 19.46 -20.44
N ALA A 10 3.82 18.67 -19.41
CA ALA A 10 2.84 18.06 -18.52
C ALA A 10 1.88 19.10 -17.92
N ARG A 11 2.39 20.29 -17.54
CA ARG A 11 1.55 21.40 -17.05
C ARG A 11 0.57 21.92 -18.11
N LYS A 12 1.00 22.04 -19.36
CA LYS A 12 0.17 22.55 -20.47
C LYS A 12 -0.89 21.55 -20.91
N GLU A 13 -0.57 20.26 -20.81
CA GLU A 13 -1.36 19.15 -21.37
C GLU A 13 -1.90 18.24 -20.26
N MET A 14 -2.12 18.76 -19.04
CA MET A 14 -2.45 17.94 -17.88
C MET A 14 -3.74 17.13 -18.07
N GLY A 15 -4.79 17.69 -18.67
CA GLY A 15 -6.03 16.97 -18.95
C GLY A 15 -5.83 15.77 -19.88
N PRO A 16 -5.31 15.97 -21.10
CA PRO A 16 -4.96 14.87 -22.00
C PRO A 16 -3.99 13.86 -21.37
N LEU A 17 -2.96 14.32 -20.66
CA LEU A 17 -2.00 13.46 -19.98
C LEU A 17 -2.68 12.60 -18.90
N PHE A 18 -3.61 13.17 -18.15
CA PHE A 18 -4.41 12.43 -17.16
C PHE A 18 -5.25 11.35 -17.84
N SER A 19 -5.95 11.65 -18.94
CA SER A 19 -6.74 10.64 -19.66
C SER A 19 -5.85 9.51 -20.19
N GLU A 20 -4.71 9.82 -20.81
CA GLU A 20 -3.76 8.81 -21.28
C GLU A 20 -3.26 7.92 -20.13
N VAL A 21 -2.89 8.51 -18.99
CA VAL A 21 -2.31 7.78 -17.86
C VAL A 21 -3.35 6.97 -17.10
N VAL A 22 -4.48 7.59 -16.76
CA VAL A 22 -5.47 7.02 -15.83
C VAL A 22 -6.55 6.22 -16.56
N VAL A 23 -6.98 6.65 -17.74
CA VAL A 23 -8.06 5.98 -18.49
C VAL A 23 -7.51 4.98 -19.50
N GLU A 24 -6.38 5.30 -20.16
CA GLU A 24 -5.77 4.41 -21.14
C GLU A 24 -4.67 3.50 -20.56
N HIS A 25 -4.38 3.60 -19.25
CA HIS A 25 -3.34 2.83 -18.55
C HIS A 25 -1.96 2.97 -19.21
N ARG A 26 -1.58 4.21 -19.58
CA ARG A 26 -0.29 4.52 -20.23
C ARG A 26 0.56 5.42 -19.34
N PRO A 27 1.40 4.85 -18.45
CA PRO A 27 2.26 5.63 -17.58
C PRO A 27 3.13 6.64 -18.32
N ALA A 28 3.38 7.77 -17.67
CA ALA A 28 4.26 8.81 -18.19
C ALA A 28 5.43 9.08 -17.24
N LEU A 29 6.60 9.33 -17.82
CA LEU A 29 7.78 9.84 -17.14
C LEU A 29 7.80 11.36 -17.30
N ILE A 30 7.62 12.08 -16.19
CA ILE A 30 7.65 13.55 -16.15
C ILE A 30 9.03 14.01 -15.72
N GLU A 31 9.76 14.66 -16.62
CA GLU A 31 11.15 15.04 -16.42
C GLU A 31 11.31 16.53 -16.07
N ARG A 32 12.24 16.80 -15.15
CA ARG A 32 12.70 18.14 -14.80
C ARG A 32 14.21 18.12 -14.53
N HIS A 33 14.98 18.66 -15.47
CA HIS A 33 16.45 18.62 -15.45
C HIS A 33 16.95 17.16 -15.32
N HIS A 34 17.67 16.82 -14.25
CA HIS A 34 18.23 15.48 -14.01
C HIS A 34 17.36 14.59 -13.12
N ARG A 35 16.09 14.97 -12.88
CA ARG A 35 15.15 14.20 -12.08
C ARG A 35 13.92 13.87 -12.90
N ALA A 36 13.32 12.73 -12.61
CA ALA A 36 12.08 12.30 -13.20
C ALA A 36 11.11 11.81 -12.12
N GLY A 37 9.82 12.04 -12.34
CA GLY A 37 8.74 11.41 -11.61
C GLY A 37 7.96 10.49 -12.55
N VAL A 38 7.35 9.45 -12.00
CA VAL A 38 6.44 8.58 -12.74
C VAL A 38 5.01 9.00 -12.40
N PHE A 39 4.21 9.23 -13.43
CA PHE A 39 2.77 9.45 -13.30
C PHE A 39 2.05 8.18 -13.77
N ILE A 40 1.29 7.58 -12.85
CA ILE A 40 0.54 6.32 -13.01
C ILE A 40 -0.88 6.52 -12.47
N GLY A 41 -1.83 5.77 -13.01
CA GLY A 41 -3.20 5.72 -12.48
C GLY A 41 -3.26 5.02 -11.12
N GLU A 42 -4.37 5.23 -10.40
CA GLU A 42 -4.62 4.58 -9.11
C GLU A 42 -4.71 3.06 -9.23
N ASP A 43 -5.36 2.56 -10.30
CA ASP A 43 -5.50 1.13 -10.56
C ASP A 43 -4.14 0.48 -10.86
N ASP A 44 -3.35 1.09 -11.75
CA ASP A 44 -1.99 0.64 -12.08
C ASP A 44 -1.08 0.67 -10.84
N ALA A 45 -1.22 1.70 -9.99
CA ALA A 45 -0.49 1.80 -8.74
C ALA A 45 -0.89 0.70 -7.76
N SER A 46 -2.18 0.36 -7.70
CA SER A 46 -2.70 -0.73 -6.86
C SER A 46 -2.18 -2.09 -7.34
N GLU A 47 -2.14 -2.33 -8.65
CA GLU A 47 -1.53 -3.53 -9.24
C GLU A 47 -0.02 -3.61 -8.93
N LEU A 48 0.71 -2.51 -9.12
CA LEU A 48 2.14 -2.41 -8.82
C LEU A 48 2.45 -2.68 -7.34
N LEU A 49 1.53 -2.31 -6.45
CA LEU A 49 1.65 -2.50 -5.00
C LEU A 49 1.12 -3.85 -4.51
N SER A 50 0.48 -4.65 -5.38
CA SER A 50 -0.06 -5.97 -5.02
C SER A 50 0.94 -6.95 -4.38
N PRO A 51 2.27 -6.94 -4.69
CA PRO A 51 3.23 -7.81 -4.03
C PRO A 51 3.50 -7.45 -2.55
N TYR A 52 3.15 -6.23 -2.11
CA TYR A 52 3.31 -5.80 -0.71
C TYR A 52 2.12 -6.27 0.12
N ALA A 53 2.00 -7.60 0.29
CA ALA A 53 0.90 -8.25 1.02
C ALA A 53 1.03 -8.07 2.54
N PHE A 54 -0.11 -7.91 3.19
CA PHE A 54 -0.22 -7.92 4.64
C PHE A 54 -0.39 -9.35 5.13
N HIS A 55 0.35 -9.74 6.17
CA HIS A 55 0.23 -11.07 6.76
C HIS A 55 -0.43 -10.94 8.13
N THR A 56 -1.69 -10.51 8.13
CA THR A 56 -2.41 -10.24 9.37
C THR A 56 -2.67 -11.53 10.14
N GLU A 57 -2.21 -11.58 11.38
CA GLU A 57 -2.44 -12.69 12.30
C GLU A 57 -3.66 -12.39 13.19
N VAL A 58 -4.54 -13.36 13.37
CA VAL A 58 -5.74 -13.24 14.21
C VAL A 58 -5.62 -14.11 15.45
N PHE A 59 -5.80 -13.50 16.62
CA PHE A 59 -5.76 -14.16 17.92
C PHE A 59 -7.14 -14.13 18.57
N PHE A 60 -7.59 -15.29 19.07
CA PHE A 60 -8.82 -15.42 19.83
C PHE A 60 -8.51 -15.68 21.31
N GLU A 61 -8.98 -14.79 22.16
CA GLU A 61 -8.90 -14.89 23.62
C GLU A 61 -10.32 -15.06 24.19
N PRO A 62 -10.49 -15.57 25.44
CA PRO A 62 -11.82 -15.84 26.01
C PRO A 62 -12.80 -14.66 26.05
N ALA A 63 -12.30 -13.42 26.00
CA ALA A 63 -13.10 -12.20 26.06
C ALA A 63 -12.65 -11.13 25.04
N ALA A 64 -11.80 -11.49 24.07
CA ALA A 64 -11.28 -10.55 23.10
C ALA A 64 -10.82 -11.23 21.80
N VAL A 65 -10.81 -10.47 20.71
CA VAL A 65 -10.16 -10.79 19.46
C VAL A 65 -9.06 -9.75 19.22
N SER A 66 -7.94 -10.14 18.67
CA SER A 66 -6.86 -9.22 18.30
C SER A 66 -6.30 -9.55 16.93
N PHE A 67 -6.08 -8.52 16.10
CA PHE A 67 -5.40 -8.62 14.82
C PHE A 67 -4.01 -8.03 14.96
N TRP A 68 -3.01 -8.64 14.34
CA TRP A 68 -1.63 -8.14 14.31
C TRP A 68 -1.16 -8.05 12.86
N VAL A 69 -0.66 -6.88 12.44
CA VAL A 69 -0.13 -6.61 11.11
C VAL A 69 1.39 -6.44 11.22
N PRO A 70 2.20 -7.50 10.98
CA PRO A 70 3.64 -7.47 11.19
C PRO A 70 4.34 -6.37 10.38
N GLU A 71 3.89 -6.11 9.15
CA GLU A 71 4.52 -5.17 8.21
C GLU A 71 4.44 -3.71 8.66
N LEU A 72 3.42 -3.37 9.45
CA LEU A 72 3.23 -2.02 10.00
C LEU A 72 3.57 -1.95 11.49
N ALA A 73 3.73 -3.12 12.13
CA ALA A 73 3.82 -3.28 13.56
C ALA A 73 2.63 -2.64 14.30
N LEU A 74 1.41 -2.91 13.81
CA LEU A 74 0.14 -2.41 14.34
C LEU A 74 -0.75 -3.58 14.74
N TYR A 75 -1.61 -3.36 15.74
CA TYR A 75 -2.64 -4.30 16.12
C TYR A 75 -3.99 -3.59 16.23
N GLY A 76 -5.07 -4.34 16.07
CA GLY A 76 -6.42 -3.93 16.46
C GLY A 76 -7.01 -4.92 17.44
N ARG A 77 -7.86 -4.47 18.37
CA ARG A 77 -8.43 -5.31 19.44
C ARG A 77 -9.88 -4.93 19.73
N GLY A 78 -10.71 -5.95 19.91
CA GLY A 78 -12.12 -5.78 20.24
C GLY A 78 -12.66 -6.95 21.06
N SER A 79 -13.88 -6.81 21.56
CA SER A 79 -14.60 -7.90 22.23
C SER A 79 -15.14 -8.91 21.20
N THR A 80 -15.30 -8.47 19.95
CA THR A 80 -15.70 -9.27 18.80
C THR A 80 -14.68 -9.14 17.66
N TYR A 81 -14.83 -9.98 16.64
CA TYR A 81 -14.01 -9.93 15.43
C TYR A 81 -14.22 -8.62 14.68
N GLU A 82 -15.47 -8.15 14.60
CA GLU A 82 -15.85 -6.90 13.95
C GLU A 82 -15.24 -5.70 14.68
N GLU A 83 -15.37 -5.63 16.01
CA GLU A 83 -14.76 -4.56 16.81
C GLU A 83 -13.23 -4.52 16.64
N ALA A 84 -12.56 -5.68 16.61
CA ALA A 84 -11.12 -5.75 16.40
C ALA A 84 -10.69 -5.30 14.99
N GLY A 85 -11.52 -5.56 13.98
CA GLY A 85 -11.30 -5.11 12.61
C GLY A 85 -11.50 -3.60 12.44
N GLU A 86 -12.54 -3.04 13.07
CA GLU A 86 -12.79 -1.59 13.10
C GLU A 86 -11.63 -0.85 13.79
N ASP A 87 -11.20 -1.34 14.96
CA ASP A 87 -10.05 -0.80 15.69
C ASP A 87 -8.76 -0.86 14.85
N LEU A 88 -8.49 -1.98 14.16
CA LEU A 88 -7.32 -2.09 13.28
C LEU A 88 -7.37 -1.05 12.14
N VAL A 89 -8.54 -0.84 11.54
CA VAL A 89 -8.71 0.13 10.44
C VAL A 89 -8.42 1.55 10.94
N GLU A 90 -8.89 1.91 12.13
CA GLU A 90 -8.61 3.21 12.75
C GLU A 90 -7.11 3.38 13.03
N GLU A 91 -6.46 2.39 13.65
CA GLU A 91 -5.02 2.41 13.92
C GLU A 91 -4.17 2.55 12.64
N VAL A 92 -4.57 1.89 11.55
CA VAL A 92 -3.89 2.03 10.26
C VAL A 92 -4.10 3.42 9.65
N ARG A 93 -5.29 4.01 9.75
CA ARG A 93 -5.57 5.38 9.26
C ARG A 93 -4.76 6.42 10.01
N ASP A 94 -4.72 6.31 11.33
CA ASP A 94 -3.93 7.20 12.18
C ASP A 94 -2.44 7.10 11.82
N TYR A 95 -1.95 5.87 11.58
CA TYR A 95 -0.56 5.68 11.18
C TYR A 95 -0.26 6.22 9.77
N ILE A 96 -1.19 6.10 8.83
CA ILE A 96 -1.10 6.72 7.50
C ILE A 96 -0.95 8.24 7.64
N GLU A 97 -1.81 8.88 8.43
CA GLU A 97 -1.75 10.34 8.65
C GLU A 97 -0.44 10.76 9.31
N GLU A 98 -0.04 10.08 10.39
CA GLU A 98 1.21 10.37 11.10
C GLU A 98 2.42 10.22 10.16
N TYR A 99 2.50 9.11 9.43
CA TYR A 99 3.61 8.82 8.53
C TYR A 99 3.75 9.89 7.44
N TRP A 100 2.65 10.37 6.86
CA TRP A 100 2.70 11.42 5.84
C TRP A 100 3.03 12.79 6.41
N SER A 101 2.55 13.11 7.62
CA SER A 101 2.88 14.37 8.30
C SER A 101 4.37 14.47 8.67
N GLU A 102 5.01 13.33 8.95
CA GLU A 102 6.41 13.23 9.38
C GLU A 102 7.28 12.42 8.40
N ILE A 103 6.95 12.47 7.11
CA ILE A 103 7.54 11.58 6.08
C ILE A 103 9.08 11.60 6.05
N ASP A 104 9.70 12.76 6.25
CA ASP A 104 11.16 12.90 6.26
C ASP A 104 11.83 12.16 7.42
N ARG A 105 11.14 12.06 8.58
CA ARG A 105 11.59 11.31 9.76
C ARG A 105 11.40 9.82 9.50
N TYR A 106 10.19 9.43 9.10
CA TYR A 106 9.81 8.04 8.94
C TYR A 106 10.60 7.31 7.83
N ARG A 107 10.88 7.98 6.71
CA ARG A 107 11.70 7.41 5.62
C ARG A 107 13.17 7.18 5.99
N LYS A 108 13.66 7.80 7.07
CA LYS A 108 15.04 7.64 7.56
C LYS A 108 15.14 6.70 8.76
N ALA A 109 14.01 6.36 9.39
CA ALA A 109 14.00 5.49 10.55
C ALA A 109 14.26 4.02 10.13
N PRO A 110 15.26 3.34 10.73
CA PRO A 110 15.65 1.98 10.32
C PRO A 110 14.51 0.96 10.29
N ASN A 111 13.57 1.07 11.24
CA ASN A 111 12.47 0.12 11.40
C ASN A 111 11.17 0.58 10.73
N ARG A 112 11.15 1.73 10.04
CA ARG A 112 9.91 2.29 9.44
C ARG A 112 10.08 2.69 7.97
N ALA A 113 11.32 2.82 7.48
CA ALA A 113 11.57 3.17 6.09
C ALA A 113 10.96 2.16 5.09
N SER A 114 10.87 0.89 5.46
CA SER A 114 10.23 -0.18 4.69
C SER A 114 8.71 -0.10 4.65
N HIS A 115 8.07 0.75 5.47
CA HIS A 115 6.60 0.81 5.57
C HIS A 115 5.99 1.59 4.40
N PHE A 116 6.77 2.42 3.69
CA PHE A 116 6.27 3.25 2.59
C PHE A 116 5.37 2.52 1.58
N PRO A 117 5.78 1.40 0.95
CA PRO A 117 4.93 0.71 -0.02
C PRO A 117 3.66 0.12 0.61
N TYR A 118 3.73 -0.38 1.84
CA TYR A 118 2.56 -0.87 2.57
C TYR A 118 1.57 0.24 2.89
N LEU A 119 2.05 1.40 3.33
CA LEU A 119 1.20 2.56 3.62
C LEU A 119 0.59 3.15 2.36
N MET A 120 1.31 3.14 1.23
CA MET A 120 0.71 3.48 -0.06
C MET A 120 -0.42 2.51 -0.43
N ARG A 121 -0.21 1.20 -0.28
CA ARG A 121 -1.23 0.18 -0.55
C ARG A 121 -2.45 0.38 0.35
N ALA A 122 -2.24 0.54 1.66
CA ALA A 122 -3.30 0.76 2.64
C ALA A 122 -4.07 2.06 2.34
N HIS A 123 -3.38 3.15 2.00
CA HIS A 123 -4.02 4.42 1.64
C HIS A 123 -4.91 4.30 0.40
N LEU A 124 -4.45 3.60 -0.65
CA LEU A 124 -5.26 3.36 -1.85
C LEU A 124 -6.48 2.47 -1.56
N ALA A 125 -6.29 1.41 -0.76
CA ALA A 125 -7.39 0.54 -0.34
C ALA A 125 -8.43 1.30 0.51
N ASP A 126 -7.99 2.15 1.44
CA ASP A 126 -8.87 2.95 2.29
C ASP A 126 -9.72 3.94 1.47
N ARG A 127 -9.12 4.60 0.48
CA ARG A 127 -9.85 5.47 -0.45
C ARG A 127 -10.98 4.75 -1.20
N ARG A 128 -10.83 3.45 -1.46
CA ARG A 128 -11.83 2.61 -2.11
C ARG A 128 -12.81 1.94 -1.13
N GLY A 129 -12.58 2.08 0.17
CA GLY A 129 -13.38 1.40 1.20
C GLY A 129 -13.04 -0.08 1.37
N GLU A 130 -11.85 -0.51 0.93
CA GLU A 130 -11.40 -1.91 0.88
C GLU A 130 -10.27 -2.19 1.89
N LEU A 131 -9.99 -1.27 2.82
CA LEU A 131 -8.80 -1.36 3.69
C LEU A 131 -8.79 -2.66 4.50
N LEU A 132 -9.89 -2.98 5.18
CA LEU A 132 -9.98 -4.19 5.99
C LEU A 132 -9.79 -5.45 5.14
N ASP A 133 -10.42 -5.50 3.96
CA ASP A 133 -10.28 -6.63 3.04
C ASP A 133 -8.82 -6.84 2.62
N VAL A 134 -8.13 -5.76 2.28
CA VAL A 134 -6.71 -5.82 1.88
C VAL A 134 -5.78 -6.20 3.02
N LEU A 135 -6.08 -5.80 4.26
CA LEU A 135 -5.33 -6.20 5.45
C LEU A 135 -5.52 -7.69 5.76
N LEU A 136 -6.72 -8.23 5.54
CA LEU A 136 -7.07 -9.61 5.88
C LEU A 136 -6.90 -10.61 4.73
N THR A 137 -6.59 -10.14 3.53
CA THR A 137 -6.39 -11.01 2.37
C THR A 137 -5.10 -11.82 2.54
N GLU A 138 -5.25 -13.15 2.63
CA GLU A 138 -4.13 -14.10 2.51
C GLU A 138 -3.37 -13.83 1.19
N PRO A 139 -2.02 -13.94 1.16
CA PRO A 139 -1.26 -13.77 -0.08
C PRO A 139 -1.83 -14.69 -1.16
N SER A 140 -2.09 -14.13 -2.36
CA SER A 140 -2.46 -14.93 -3.53
C SER A 140 -1.54 -16.14 -3.69
N ASP A 141 -2.11 -17.31 -4.01
CA ASP A 141 -1.46 -18.63 -4.12
C ASP A 141 -0.11 -18.66 -4.86
N ALA A 142 0.21 -17.64 -5.68
CA ALA A 142 1.53 -17.44 -6.28
C ALA A 142 2.66 -17.26 -5.24
N ALA A 143 2.38 -16.65 -4.09
CA ALA A 143 3.35 -16.50 -2.99
C ALA A 143 3.46 -17.78 -2.12
N ALA A 144 2.38 -18.54 -1.98
CA ALA A 144 2.36 -19.83 -1.29
C ALA A 144 3.27 -20.85 -1.99
N ALA A 145 3.23 -20.89 -3.34
CA ALA A 145 4.11 -21.73 -4.15
C ALA A 145 5.60 -21.43 -3.91
N THR A 146 5.95 -20.16 -3.73
CA THR A 146 7.35 -19.76 -3.49
C THR A 146 7.84 -20.16 -2.10
N ARG A 147 6.93 -20.24 -1.12
CA ARG A 147 7.22 -20.67 0.26
C ARG A 147 7.41 -22.19 0.35
N GLU A 148 6.59 -22.96 -0.38
CA GLU A 148 6.75 -24.42 -0.48
C GLU A 148 8.05 -24.81 -1.20
N ASP A 149 8.41 -24.13 -2.29
CA ASP A 149 9.66 -24.40 -3.01
C ASP A 149 10.92 -24.08 -2.18
N ALA A 150 10.86 -23.04 -1.35
CA ALA A 150 11.94 -22.66 -0.45
C ALA A 150 12.11 -23.62 0.74
N LEU A 151 11.01 -24.21 1.23
CA LEU A 151 11.03 -25.20 2.32
C LEU A 151 11.32 -26.63 1.83
N ALA A 152 11.03 -26.94 0.58
CA ALA A 152 11.36 -28.23 -0.04
C ALA A 152 12.84 -28.35 -0.46
N SER A 153 13.58 -27.24 -0.46
CA SER A 153 15.00 -27.17 -0.86
C SER A 153 15.98 -27.01 0.32
N ALA A 154 15.50 -27.09 1.56
CA ALA A 154 16.29 -26.99 2.80
C ALA A 154 16.31 -28.34 3.54
#